data_AF-A0A3B0PK47-F1
#
_entry.id   AF-A0A3B0PK47-F1
#
_cell.length_a   1.000
_cell.length_b   1.000
_cell.length_c   1.000
_cell.angle_alpha   90.00
_cell.angle_beta   90.00
_cell.angle_gamma   90.00
#
_symmetry.space_group_name_H-M   'P 1'
#
loop_
_entity.id
_entity.type
_entity.pdbx_description
1 polymer ?
#
loop_
_entity_poly.entity_id
_entity_poly.type
_entity_poly.pdbx_seq_one_letter_code
_entity_poly.pdbx_strand_id
1 'polypeptide(L)'
;MLRRFNYNVIPVKEQCKYDENFTYTKSPNPEARESWDLALKYAQHYGADIMLATDPDADRLAVAVKHNNEFRYFNGNEMGIIFAYYILKYKQLTKRPYIVSSYVSTNLIDRIIAKYNGVVYRVGTGFKW
;
A
#
# COMPACT_ATOMS: atom_id res chain seq x y z
N MET A 1 -13.00 7.55 -6.22
CA MET A 1 -13.39 6.25 -5.61
C MET A 1 -13.65 6.38 -4.11
N LEU A 2 -12.66 6.75 -3.28
CA LEU A 2 -12.79 6.77 -1.81
C LEU A 2 -13.97 7.59 -1.26
N ARG A 3 -14.28 8.75 -1.86
CA ARG A 3 -15.47 9.55 -1.49
C ARG A 3 -16.79 8.78 -1.63
N ARG A 4 -16.88 7.81 -2.54
CA ARG A 4 -18.07 6.94 -2.70
C ARG A 4 -18.26 5.98 -1.53
N PHE A 5 -17.21 5.71 -0.77
CA PHE A 5 -17.22 4.91 0.46
C PHE A 5 -17.27 5.80 1.72
N ASN A 6 -17.69 7.06 1.57
CA ASN A 6 -17.88 8.00 2.68
C ASN A 6 -16.59 8.42 3.42
N TYR A 7 -15.43 8.30 2.76
CA TYR A 7 -14.18 8.88 3.27
C TYR A 7 -14.10 10.37 2.96
N ASN A 8 -13.64 11.17 3.94
CA ASN A 8 -13.15 12.52 3.69
C ASN A 8 -11.79 12.43 2.98
N VAL A 9 -11.69 13.01 1.78
CA VAL A 9 -10.49 12.90 0.95
C VAL A 9 -9.91 14.29 0.71
N ILE A 10 -8.68 14.44 1.18
CA ILE A 10 -7.87 15.66 1.05
C ILE A 10 -6.79 15.40 0.00
N PRO A 11 -6.94 15.92 -1.23
CA PRO A 11 -5.91 15.78 -2.26
C PRO A 11 -4.72 16.70 -1.94
N VAL A 12 -3.50 16.18 -2.08
CA VAL A 12 -2.27 16.99 -2.09
C VAL A 12 -2.21 17.70 -3.45
N LYS A 13 -2.82 18.89 -3.53
CA LYS A 13 -3.19 19.53 -4.80
C LYS A 13 -2.02 19.76 -5.74
N GLU A 14 -0.83 19.97 -5.19
CA GLU A 14 0.41 20.20 -5.92
C GLU A 14 0.89 18.94 -6.66
N GLN A 15 0.70 17.76 -6.05
CA GLN A 15 1.11 16.47 -6.61
C GLN A 15 0.00 15.79 -7.42
N CYS A 16 -1.24 16.31 -7.39
CA CYS A 16 -2.37 15.81 -8.18
C CYS A 16 -2.52 16.49 -9.56
N LYS A 17 -1.52 17.26 -9.98
CA LYS A 17 -1.47 17.89 -11.31
C LYS A 17 -0.38 17.23 -12.14
N TYR A 18 -0.61 17.17 -13.45
CA TYR A 18 0.44 16.75 -14.38
C TYR A 18 1.59 17.75 -14.33
N ASP A 19 2.80 17.25 -14.06
CA ASP A 19 4.04 18.01 -14.00
C ASP A 19 5.19 17.11 -14.45
N GLU A 20 5.70 17.37 -15.65
CA GLU A 20 6.78 16.60 -16.28
C GLU A 20 8.11 16.68 -15.52
N ASN A 21 8.30 17.73 -14.71
CA ASN A 21 9.56 17.97 -13.99
C ASN A 21 9.51 17.46 -12.54
N PHE A 22 8.39 16.88 -12.10
CA PHE A 22 8.18 16.44 -10.72
C PHE A 22 8.53 17.53 -9.68
N THR A 23 8.19 18.79 -9.96
CA THR A 23 8.59 19.97 -9.16
C THR A 23 8.20 19.86 -7.69
N TYR A 24 7.10 19.15 -7.40
CA TYR A 24 6.53 19.00 -6.07
C TYR A 24 6.87 17.66 -5.38
N THR A 25 7.82 16.89 -5.91
CA THR A 25 8.33 15.70 -5.24
C THR A 25 9.80 15.47 -5.53
N LYS A 26 10.55 14.98 -4.54
CA LYS A 26 11.94 14.56 -4.76
C LYS A 26 12.03 13.19 -5.43
N SER A 27 10.95 12.41 -5.39
CA SER A 27 10.87 11.08 -5.98
C SER A 27 9.43 10.76 -6.38
N PRO A 28 9.17 10.27 -7.61
CA PRO A 28 7.86 9.79 -8.02
C PRO A 28 7.56 8.37 -7.49
N ASN A 29 8.52 7.70 -6.84
CA ASN A 29 8.31 6.39 -6.25
C ASN A 29 7.64 6.52 -4.86
N PRO A 30 6.40 6.05 -4.67
CA PRO A 30 5.66 6.21 -3.41
C PRO A 30 6.27 5.40 -2.24
N GLU A 31 7.13 4.41 -2.51
CA GLU A 31 7.87 3.68 -1.48
C GLU A 31 9.05 4.50 -0.91
N ALA A 32 9.50 5.52 -1.63
CA ALA A 32 10.60 6.38 -1.21
C ALA A 32 10.10 7.40 -0.18
N ARG A 33 10.85 7.57 0.91
CA ARG A 33 10.44 8.44 2.03
C ARG A 33 10.25 9.88 1.58
N GLU A 34 11.07 10.33 0.64
CA GLU A 34 11.13 11.71 0.16
C GLU A 34 9.88 12.09 -0.66
N SER A 35 9.04 11.13 -1.06
CA SER A 35 7.76 11.39 -1.74
C SER A 35 6.67 11.91 -0.79
N TRP A 36 6.84 11.76 0.53
CA TRP A 36 5.80 11.99 1.53
C TRP A 36 5.79 13.38 2.17
N ASP A 37 6.77 14.24 1.88
CA ASP A 37 6.96 15.53 2.57
C ASP A 37 5.69 16.41 2.54
N LEU A 38 5.01 16.49 1.39
CA LEU A 38 3.77 17.27 1.27
C LEU A 38 2.57 16.57 1.89
N ALA A 39 2.42 15.25 1.67
CA ALA A 39 1.36 14.47 2.27
C ALA A 39 1.36 14.57 3.81
N LEU A 40 2.55 14.52 4.43
CA LEU A 40 2.71 14.66 5.88
C LEU A 40 2.27 16.05 6.37
N LYS A 41 2.65 17.12 5.67
CA LYS A 41 2.21 18.49 6.01
C LYS A 41 0.70 18.62 5.94
N TYR A 42 0.09 18.08 4.88
CA TYR A 42 -1.36 18.07 4.73
C TYR A 42 -2.03 17.25 5.85
N ALA A 43 -1.51 16.06 6.16
CA ALA A 43 -2.08 15.20 7.18
C ALA A 43 -2.00 15.83 8.58
N GLN A 44 -0.92 16.53 8.89
CA GLN A 44 -0.79 17.29 10.14
C GLN A 44 -1.73 18.49 10.19
N HIS A 45 -1.84 19.25 9.09
CA HIS A 45 -2.67 20.45 9.03
C HIS A 45 -4.18 20.14 9.13
N TYR A 46 -4.64 19.11 8.43
CA TYR A 46 -6.06 18.73 8.39
C TYR A 46 -6.42 17.62 9.38
N GLY A 47 -5.45 17.11 10.15
CA GLY A 47 -5.67 16.02 11.09
C GLY A 47 -6.07 14.69 10.43
N ALA A 48 -5.48 14.34 9.28
CA ALA A 48 -5.81 13.11 8.57
C ALA A 48 -5.28 11.86 9.29
N ASP A 49 -6.04 10.77 9.24
CA ASP A 49 -5.68 9.49 9.88
C ASP A 49 -4.84 8.57 8.99
N ILE A 50 -4.98 8.72 7.66
CA ILE A 50 -4.37 7.84 6.66
C ILE A 50 -3.84 8.70 5.52
N MET A 51 -2.63 8.39 5.05
CA MET A 51 -2.06 8.94 3.83
C MET A 51 -1.87 7.82 2.81
N LEU A 52 -2.16 8.13 1.55
CA LEU A 52 -2.04 7.21 0.41
C LEU A 52 -1.20 7.90 -0.67
N ALA A 53 -0.29 7.17 -1.29
CA ALA A 53 0.53 7.63 -2.41
C ALA A 53 0.60 6.54 -3.48
N THR A 54 0.58 6.97 -4.74
CA THR A 54 0.76 6.10 -5.91
C THR A 54 1.85 6.69 -6.81
N ASP A 55 2.46 5.86 -7.64
CA ASP A 55 3.32 6.31 -8.74
C ASP A 55 2.49 6.87 -9.92
N PRO A 56 3.14 7.50 -10.92
CA PRO A 56 2.43 8.19 -12.01
C PRO A 56 1.54 7.30 -12.89
N ASP A 57 1.88 6.02 -13.04
CA ASP A 57 1.08 5.00 -13.74
C ASP A 57 0.12 4.23 -12.82
N ALA A 58 0.17 4.53 -11.50
CA ALA A 58 -0.74 4.05 -10.48
C ALA A 58 -0.79 2.52 -10.31
N ASP A 59 0.32 1.83 -10.61
CA ASP A 59 0.44 0.38 -10.39
C ASP A 59 0.99 0.05 -8.98
N ARG A 60 1.54 1.04 -8.26
CA ARG A 60 1.96 0.92 -6.85
C ARG A 60 1.11 1.77 -5.91
N LEU A 61 0.94 1.25 -4.70
CA LEU A 61 0.29 1.93 -3.59
C LEU A 61 1.16 1.84 -2.35
N ALA A 62 1.49 2.98 -1.78
CA ALA A 62 2.09 3.08 -0.46
C ALA A 62 1.11 3.73 0.52
N VAL A 63 1.19 3.31 1.79
CA VAL A 63 0.23 3.69 2.82
C VAL A 63 0.96 4.06 4.11
N ALA A 64 0.51 5.14 4.74
CA ALA A 64 0.90 5.51 6.08
C ALA A 64 -0.33 5.76 6.94
N VAL A 65 -0.26 5.38 8.22
CA VAL A 65 -1.37 5.51 9.17
C VAL A 65 -0.91 6.20 10.44
N LYS A 66 -1.79 7.00 11.03
CA LYS A 66 -1.54 7.65 12.30
C LYS A 66 -1.64 6.62 13.44
N HIS A 67 -0.60 6.52 14.24
CA HIS A 67 -0.51 5.65 15.41
C HIS A 67 0.22 6.39 16.53
N ASN A 68 -0.40 6.54 17.71
CA ASN A 68 0.15 7.29 18.84
C ASN A 68 0.65 8.69 18.47
N ASN A 69 -0.14 9.44 17.69
CA ASN A 69 0.18 10.77 17.16
C ASN A 69 1.36 10.85 16.17
N GLU A 70 1.95 9.73 15.77
CA GLU A 70 2.98 9.66 14.73
C GLU A 70 2.46 8.91 13.51
N PHE A 71 3.03 9.16 12.33
CA PHE A 71 2.68 8.38 11.15
C PHE A 71 3.63 7.19 11.02
N ARG A 72 3.05 5.98 11.02
CA ARG A 72 3.74 4.74 10.67
C ARG A 72 3.54 4.44 9.18
N TYR A 73 4.63 4.12 8.51
CA TYR A 73 4.66 3.87 7.08
C TYR A 73 4.80 2.37 6.87
N PHE A 74 3.94 1.81 6.03
CA PHE A 74 4.00 0.40 5.70
C PHE A 74 4.90 0.19 4.50
N ASN A 75 5.80 -0.79 4.60
CA ASN A 75 6.53 -1.27 3.43
C ASN A 75 5.68 -2.28 2.62
N GLY A 76 6.15 -2.63 1.42
CA GLY A 76 5.44 -3.56 0.54
C GLY A 76 5.17 -4.94 1.16
N ASN A 77 6.08 -5.45 2.00
CA ASN A 77 5.87 -6.73 2.68
C ASN A 77 4.74 -6.65 3.71
N GLU A 78 4.71 -5.60 4.52
CA GLU A 78 3.64 -5.37 5.51
C GLU A 78 2.28 -5.18 4.81
N MET A 79 2.24 -4.41 3.72
CA MET A 79 1.03 -4.24 2.90
C MET A 79 0.54 -5.57 2.32
N GLY A 80 1.45 -6.37 1.75
CA GLY A 80 1.13 -7.69 1.22
C GLY A 80 0.55 -8.64 2.27
N ILE A 81 1.10 -8.62 3.49
CA ILE A 81 0.58 -9.38 4.64
C ILE A 81 -0.85 -8.94 4.99
N ILE A 82 -1.09 -7.63 5.11
CA ILE A 82 -2.39 -7.08 5.48
C ILE A 82 -3.44 -7.47 4.44
N PHE A 83 -3.14 -7.32 3.14
CA PHE A 83 -4.06 -7.68 2.07
C PHE A 83 -4.36 -9.17 2.03
N ALA A 84 -3.34 -10.01 2.12
CA ALA A 84 -3.54 -11.46 2.11
C ALA A 84 -4.37 -11.92 3.32
N TYR A 85 -4.07 -11.42 4.52
CA TYR A 85 -4.84 -11.72 5.71
C TYR A 85 -6.30 -11.27 5.57
N TYR A 86 -6.53 -10.05 5.07
CA TYR A 86 -7.87 -9.52 4.84
C TYR A 86 -8.67 -10.40 3.87
N ILE A 87 -8.09 -10.76 2.73
CA ILE A 87 -8.75 -11.61 1.73
C ILE A 87 -9.06 -12.99 2.31
N LEU A 88 -8.08 -13.65 2.94
CA LEU A 88 -8.27 -14.98 3.52
C LEU A 88 -9.33 -14.99 4.63
N LYS A 89 -9.40 -13.92 5.43
CA LYS A 89 -10.32 -13.83 6.56
C LYS A 89 -11.75 -13.49 6.15
N TYR A 90 -11.93 -12.54 5.23
CA TYR A 90 -13.25 -11.95 4.96
C TYR A 90 -13.86 -12.39 3.63
N LYS A 91 -13.07 -12.94 2.70
CA LYS A 91 -13.62 -13.47 1.45
C LYS A 91 -14.09 -14.90 1.69
N GLN A 92 -15.31 -15.21 1.25
CA GLN A 92 -15.75 -16.61 1.15
C GLN A 92 -15.02 -17.28 -0.01
N LEU A 93 -14.03 -18.12 0.33
CA LEU A 93 -13.25 -18.88 -0.63
C LEU A 93 -13.88 -20.26 -0.82
N THR A 94 -14.32 -20.56 -2.04
CA THR A 94 -14.92 -21.86 -2.39
C THR A 94 -13.90 -22.92 -2.77
N LYS A 95 -12.64 -22.52 -2.98
CA LYS A 95 -11.51 -23.37 -3.35
C LYS A 95 -10.39 -23.18 -2.34
N ARG A 96 -9.48 -24.17 -2.30
CA ARG A 96 -8.22 -24.07 -1.55
C ARG A 96 -7.48 -22.78 -1.96
N PRO A 97 -7.21 -21.85 -1.02
CA PRO A 97 -6.52 -20.62 -1.37
C PRO A 97 -5.08 -20.87 -1.80
N TYR A 98 -4.61 -20.02 -2.70
CA TYR A 98 -3.19 -19.89 -2.99
C TYR A 98 -2.77 -18.42 -3.02
N ILE A 99 -1.50 -18.16 -2.74
CA ILE A 99 -0.87 -16.85 -2.88
C ILE A 99 0.35 -17.01 -3.78
N VAL A 100 0.52 -16.09 -4.73
CA VAL A 100 1.76 -15.97 -5.51
C VAL A 100 2.61 -14.89 -4.84
N SER A 101 3.88 -15.18 -4.60
CA SER A 101 4.80 -14.27 -3.92
C SER A 101 6.20 -14.41 -4.50
N SER A 102 6.97 -13.32 -4.56
CA SER A 102 8.35 -13.39 -5.04
C SER A 102 9.27 -14.07 -4.02
N TYR A 103 10.41 -14.60 -4.46
CA TYR A 103 11.44 -15.16 -3.56
C TYR A 103 12.01 -14.13 -2.55
N VAL A 104 11.90 -12.83 -2.84
CA VAL A 104 12.40 -11.74 -1.98
C VAL A 104 11.34 -11.17 -1.02
N SER A 105 10.09 -11.63 -1.14
CA SER A 105 8.99 -11.22 -0.26
C SER A 105 9.01 -12.01 1.05
N THR A 106 8.50 -11.41 2.13
CA THR A 106 8.40 -12.00 3.47
C THR A 106 7.85 -13.43 3.49
N ASN A 107 8.40 -14.28 4.37
CA ASN A 107 7.93 -15.64 4.62
C ASN A 107 6.80 -15.70 5.67
N LEU A 108 6.37 -14.55 6.22
CA LEU A 108 5.24 -14.51 7.15
C LEU A 108 3.92 -14.93 6.46
N ILE A 109 3.84 -14.73 5.14
CA ILE A 109 2.68 -15.09 4.34
C ILE A 109 2.39 -16.59 4.38
N ASP A 110 3.44 -17.43 4.42
CA ASP A 110 3.34 -18.89 4.52
C ASP A 110 2.61 -19.32 5.79
N ARG A 111 2.94 -18.68 6.92
CA ARG A 111 2.29 -18.95 8.21
C ARG A 111 0.83 -18.51 8.24
N ILE A 112 0.50 -17.44 7.54
CA ILE A 112 -0.88 -16.93 7.48
C ILE A 112 -1.74 -17.88 6.67
N ILE A 113 -1.31 -18.24 5.46
CA ILE A 113 -2.10 -19.08 4.55
C ILE A 113 -2.20 -20.53 5.01
N ALA A 114 -1.22 -21.04 5.78
CA ALA A 114 -1.28 -22.38 6.36
C ALA A 114 -2.51 -22.57 7.27
N LYS A 115 -2.97 -21.51 7.96
CA LYS A 115 -4.19 -21.55 8.78
C LYS A 115 -5.48 -21.75 7.99
N TYR A 116 -5.42 -21.55 6.67
CA TYR A 116 -6.54 -21.71 5.75
C TYR A 116 -6.34 -22.91 4.81
N ASN A 117 -5.45 -23.84 5.18
CA ASN A 117 -5.04 -24.99 4.38
C ASN A 117 -4.60 -24.60 2.96
N GLY A 118 -4.09 -23.38 2.74
CA GLY A 118 -3.70 -22.93 1.40
C GLY A 118 -2.26 -23.30 1.03
N VAL A 119 -1.75 -22.67 -0.03
CA VAL A 119 -0.38 -22.88 -0.55
C VAL A 119 0.22 -21.58 -1.06
N VAL A 120 1.54 -21.41 -0.95
CA VAL A 120 2.27 -20.30 -1.56
C VAL A 120 3.03 -20.81 -2.77
N TYR A 121 2.89 -20.13 -3.90
CA TYR A 121 3.72 -20.32 -5.08
C TYR A 121 4.76 -19.21 -5.13
N ARG A 122 6.04 -19.59 -5.11
CA ARG A 122 7.16 -18.65 -5.16
C ARG A 122 7.68 -18.49 -6.57
N VAL A 123 7.87 -17.25 -7.00
CA VAL A 123 8.34 -16.88 -8.35
C VAL A 123 9.48 -15.87 -8.29
N GLY A 124 10.14 -15.64 -9.43
CA GLY A 124 11.17 -14.61 -9.56
C GLY A 124 10.64 -13.20 -9.24
N THR A 125 11.54 -12.27 -8.96
CA THR A 125 11.15 -10.85 -8.76
C THR A 125 10.71 -10.21 -10.08
N GLY A 126 9.69 -9.35 -9.99
CA GLY A 126 9.09 -8.64 -11.12
C GLY A 126 7.69 -9.16 -11.44
N PHE A 127 6.80 -8.27 -11.88
CA PHE A 127 5.38 -8.57 -12.09
C PHE A 127 5.09 -9.53 -13.26
N LYS A 128 6.11 -9.90 -14.04
CA LYS A 128 6.00 -10.71 -15.27
C LYS A 128 5.87 -12.23 -15.05
N TRP A 129 5.96 -12.69 -13.80
CA TRP A 129 5.98 -14.11 -13.42
C TRP A 129 4.68 -14.52 -12.77
#